data_AF-A0A4R3YT46-F1
#
_entry.id   AF-A0A4R3YT46-F1
#
_cell.length_a   1.000
_cell.length_b   1.000
_cell.length_c   1.000
_cell.angle_alpha   90.00
_cell.angle_beta   90.00
_cell.angle_gamma   90.00
#
_symmetry.space_group_name_H-M   'P 1'
#
loop_
_entity.id
_entity.type
_entity.pdbx_description
1 polymer ?
#
loop_
_entity_poly.entity_id
_entity_poly.type
_entity_poly.pdbx_seq_one_letter_code
_entity_poly.pdbx_strand_id
1 'polypeptide(L)'
;MRFAYVLIAALALPGTTWADTATYRYDTVHSQVVFSVTHNGFSRPFGRLPIADGVLRFDDADWSRSSTELTIDLSKVDMGDDAWNKAVRGSDLLAADTSPRARFVSTGVERRGDSDGVLHGNLTLRGITHPIDIAFRLNRVGRTIYGLHTVAGFSGTTTLDRTVFGMTGNPNSIGQSVAVWIEAEAIRTDEKTPSASSPKEAAHGATQ
;
A
#
# COMPACT_ATOMS: atom_id res chain seq x y z
N MET A 1 -69.41 -26.23 -8.66
CA MET A 1 -68.03 -26.63 -8.30
C MET A 1 -67.16 -25.39 -8.37
N ARG A 2 -66.65 -24.89 -7.23
CA ARG A 2 -65.84 -23.65 -7.15
C ARG A 2 -64.37 -24.05 -7.07
N PHE A 3 -63.57 -23.69 -8.07
CA PHE A 3 -62.12 -23.88 -8.07
C PHE A 3 -61.47 -22.76 -7.24
N ALA A 4 -60.77 -23.13 -6.18
CA ALA A 4 -59.95 -22.22 -5.38
C ALA A 4 -58.55 -22.14 -5.99
N TYR A 5 -58.14 -20.95 -6.43
CA TYR A 5 -56.77 -20.68 -6.83
C TYR A 5 -55.93 -20.36 -5.59
N VAL A 6 -54.92 -21.19 -5.32
CA VAL A 6 -53.90 -20.91 -4.31
C VAL A 6 -52.82 -20.06 -4.99
N LEU A 7 -52.75 -18.77 -4.63
CA LEU A 7 -51.61 -17.92 -4.97
C LEU A 7 -50.43 -18.31 -4.06
N ILE A 8 -49.40 -18.93 -4.63
CA ILE A 8 -48.11 -19.11 -3.97
C ILE A 8 -47.30 -17.84 -4.23
N ALA A 9 -47.17 -16.97 -3.22
CA ALA A 9 -46.25 -15.85 -3.27
C ALA A 9 -44.82 -16.38 -3.05
N ALA A 10 -44.02 -16.40 -4.11
CA ALA A 10 -42.60 -16.72 -4.03
C ALA A 10 -41.85 -15.57 -3.33
N LEU A 11 -41.42 -15.82 -2.09
CA LEU A 11 -40.59 -14.90 -1.32
C LEU A 11 -39.17 -14.94 -1.90
N ALA A 12 -38.82 -13.96 -2.74
CA ALA A 12 -37.46 -13.78 -3.21
C ALA A 12 -36.60 -13.26 -2.05
N LEU A 13 -35.78 -14.14 -1.46
CA LEU A 13 -34.75 -13.74 -0.51
C LEU A 13 -33.71 -12.91 -1.28
N PRO A 14 -33.37 -11.69 -0.84
CA PRO A 14 -32.28 -10.94 -1.45
C PRO A 14 -30.98 -11.74 -1.26
N GLY A 15 -30.39 -12.20 -2.36
CA GLY A 15 -29.07 -12.80 -2.33
C GLY A 15 -28.06 -11.74 -1.91
N THR A 16 -27.37 -11.96 -0.79
CA THR A 16 -26.23 -11.13 -0.40
C THR A 16 -25.17 -11.27 -1.47
N THR A 17 -25.08 -10.30 -2.37
CA THR A 17 -23.94 -10.17 -3.28
C THR A 17 -22.76 -9.76 -2.41
N TRP A 18 -21.93 -10.73 -2.03
CA TRP A 18 -20.62 -10.42 -1.48
C TRP A 18 -19.89 -9.59 -2.53
N ALA A 19 -19.47 -8.37 -2.16
CA ALA A 19 -18.64 -7.58 -3.05
C ALA A 19 -17.37 -8.39 -3.32
N ASP A 20 -17.04 -8.59 -4.59
CA ASP A 20 -15.85 -9.36 -4.97
C ASP A 20 -14.60 -8.62 -4.48
N THR A 21 -13.58 -9.36 -4.02
CA THR A 21 -12.31 -8.79 -3.57
C THR A 21 -11.65 -8.02 -4.73
N ALA A 22 -11.59 -6.69 -4.63
CA ALA A 22 -11.11 -5.84 -5.70
C ALA A 22 -9.57 -5.87 -5.80
N THR A 23 -9.04 -5.81 -7.02
CA THR A 23 -7.58 -5.82 -7.27
C THR A 23 -7.10 -4.44 -7.66
N TYR A 24 -6.00 -4.01 -7.05
CA TYR A 24 -5.36 -2.71 -7.24
C TYR A 24 -3.86 -2.87 -7.50
N ARG A 25 -3.27 -1.88 -8.17
CA ARG A 25 -1.83 -1.72 -8.32
C ARG A 25 -1.38 -0.47 -7.59
N TYR A 26 -0.26 -0.55 -6.87
CA TYR A 26 0.26 0.62 -6.17
C TYR A 26 0.64 1.73 -7.15
N ASP A 27 0.19 2.94 -6.84
CA ASP A 27 0.63 4.14 -7.52
C ASP A 27 2.01 4.52 -6.98
N THR A 28 3.04 4.31 -7.80
CA THR A 28 4.44 4.57 -7.41
C THR A 28 4.77 6.06 -7.32
N VAL A 29 3.89 6.95 -7.79
CA VAL A 29 4.07 8.40 -7.72
C VAL A 29 3.49 8.95 -6.42
N HIS A 30 2.34 8.45 -6.00
CA HIS A 30 1.63 8.91 -4.79
C HIS A 30 1.90 8.04 -3.54
N SER A 31 2.75 7.01 -3.66
CA SER A 31 3.13 6.16 -2.54
C SER A 31 4.59 6.31 -2.13
N GLN A 32 4.86 6.21 -0.83
CA GLN A 32 6.22 6.30 -0.28
C GLN A 32 6.37 5.54 1.04
N VAL A 33 7.59 5.08 1.30
CA VAL A 33 8.05 4.63 2.61
C VAL A 33 9.01 5.66 3.16
N VAL A 34 8.73 6.18 4.36
CA VAL A 34 9.60 7.10 5.09
C VAL A 34 10.13 6.39 6.33
N PHE A 35 11.40 6.58 6.64
CA PHE A 35 12.01 5.99 7.82
C PHE A 35 12.87 6.99 8.58
N SER A 36 13.10 6.72 9.86
CA SER A 36 13.98 7.50 10.71
C SER A 36 14.69 6.63 11.74
N VAL A 37 15.95 6.95 12.01
CA VAL A 37 16.82 6.26 12.96
C VAL A 37 17.63 7.28 13.74
N THR A 38 18.00 6.98 14.98
CA THR A 38 18.86 7.89 15.77
C THR A 38 20.28 7.90 15.23
N HIS A 39 20.94 9.07 15.29
CA HIS A 39 22.32 9.26 14.87
C HIS A 39 23.14 9.96 15.97
N ASN A 40 24.09 9.24 16.56
CA ASN A 40 25.01 9.64 17.65
C ASN A 40 24.31 10.22 18.89
N GLY A 41 23.00 9.97 19.06
CA GLY A 41 22.19 10.62 20.10
C GLY A 41 21.90 12.11 19.85
N PHE A 42 22.43 12.71 18.79
CA PHE A 42 22.24 14.13 18.49
C PHE A 42 20.96 14.42 17.69
N SER A 43 20.58 13.51 16.80
CA SER A 43 19.49 13.77 15.85
C SER A 43 18.79 12.49 15.36
N ARG A 44 17.74 12.69 14.55
CA ARG A 44 16.95 11.66 13.88
C ARG A 44 16.79 12.03 12.41
N PRO A 45 17.75 11.69 11.53
CA PRO A 45 17.59 11.85 10.09
C PRO A 45 16.34 11.13 9.59
N PHE A 46 15.76 11.66 8.51
CA PHE A 46 14.67 11.03 7.78
C PHE A 46 15.17 10.61 6.40
N GLY A 47 14.77 9.42 5.98
CA GLY A 47 14.99 8.92 4.64
C GLY A 47 13.68 8.50 3.99
N ARG A 48 13.66 8.48 2.67
CA ARG A 48 12.53 7.99 1.88
C ARG A 48 12.98 6.92 0.89
N LEU A 49 12.08 5.97 0.64
CA LEU A 49 12.24 4.88 -0.29
C LEU A 49 10.97 4.76 -1.14
N PRO A 50 11.08 4.67 -2.47
CA PRO A 50 9.92 4.50 -3.33
C PRO A 50 9.42 3.06 -3.30
N ILE A 51 8.08 2.90 -3.31
CA ILE A 51 7.46 1.63 -3.70
C ILE A 51 7.66 1.47 -5.21
N ALA A 52 8.21 0.33 -5.63
CA ALA A 52 8.59 0.07 -7.02
C ALA A 52 7.47 -0.60 -7.82
N ASP A 53 6.76 -1.54 -7.21
CA ASP A 53 5.59 -2.23 -7.74
C ASP A 53 4.90 -2.98 -6.59
N GLY A 54 3.67 -3.42 -6.83
CA GLY A 54 2.97 -4.38 -5.99
C GLY A 54 1.52 -4.54 -6.39
N VAL A 55 0.83 -5.41 -5.67
CA VAL A 55 -0.60 -5.68 -5.85
C VAL A 55 -1.28 -5.66 -4.49
N LEU A 56 -2.42 -4.97 -4.43
CA LEU A 56 -3.33 -5.00 -3.30
C LEU A 56 -4.61 -5.69 -3.74
N ARG A 57 -5.04 -6.72 -3.00
CA ARG A 57 -6.37 -7.30 -3.08
C ARG A 57 -7.12 -6.87 -1.84
N PHE A 58 -8.13 -6.02 -2.01
CA PHE A 58 -8.83 -5.41 -0.89
C PHE A 58 -10.33 -5.73 -0.96
N ASP A 59 -10.83 -6.29 0.14
CA ASP A 59 -12.23 -6.56 0.38
C ASP A 59 -12.68 -5.63 1.52
N ASP A 60 -13.46 -4.61 1.16
CA ASP A 60 -13.89 -3.56 2.08
C ASP A 60 -14.92 -4.07 3.10
N ALA A 61 -15.65 -5.14 2.77
CA ALA A 61 -16.63 -5.76 3.65
C ALA A 61 -15.98 -6.73 4.63
N ASP A 62 -14.96 -7.48 4.19
CA ASP A 62 -14.23 -8.45 4.99
C ASP A 62 -12.72 -8.36 4.79
N TRP A 63 -12.06 -7.58 5.65
CA TRP A 63 -10.63 -7.33 5.56
C TRP A 63 -9.79 -8.60 5.70
N SER A 64 -10.30 -9.66 6.34
CA SER A 64 -9.56 -10.92 6.49
C SER A 64 -9.27 -11.63 5.17
N ARG A 65 -10.04 -11.30 4.13
CA ARG A 65 -9.85 -11.77 2.74
C ARG A 65 -8.88 -10.91 1.93
N SER A 66 -8.39 -9.82 2.51
CA SER A 66 -7.46 -8.90 1.85
C SER A 66 -6.02 -9.42 1.92
N SER A 67 -5.23 -9.07 0.91
CA SER A 67 -3.81 -9.41 0.84
C SER A 67 -3.05 -8.37 0.04
N THR A 68 -1.75 -8.25 0.32
CA THR A 68 -0.86 -7.40 -0.47
C THR A 68 0.53 -8.00 -0.60
N GLU A 69 1.15 -7.70 -1.73
CA GLU A 69 2.56 -7.90 -1.97
C GLU A 69 3.14 -6.64 -2.59
N LEU A 70 4.26 -6.15 -2.07
CA LEU A 70 4.94 -4.98 -2.64
C LEU A 70 6.45 -5.13 -2.61
N THR A 71 7.09 -4.42 -3.53
CA THR A 71 8.54 -4.31 -3.67
C THR A 71 8.96 -2.86 -3.46
N ILE A 72 10.03 -2.65 -2.70
CA ILE A 72 10.63 -1.34 -2.44
C ILE A 72 12.00 -1.30 -3.13
N ASP A 73 12.31 -0.21 -3.83
CA ASP A 73 13.60 -0.03 -4.51
C ASP A 73 14.62 0.65 -3.58
N LEU A 74 15.51 -0.16 -3.00
CA LEU A 74 16.53 0.28 -2.04
C LEU A 74 17.64 1.10 -2.71
N SER A 75 17.82 0.95 -4.02
CA SER A 75 18.84 1.70 -4.77
C SER A 75 18.51 3.20 -4.87
N LYS A 76 17.23 3.55 -4.64
CA LYS A 76 16.68 4.90 -4.71
C LYS A 76 16.44 5.55 -3.34
N VAL A 77 17.11 5.07 -2.29
CA VAL A 77 17.06 5.74 -0.99
C VAL A 77 17.47 7.20 -1.14
N ASP A 78 16.69 8.08 -0.50
CA ASP A 78 16.97 9.50 -0.44
C ASP A 78 16.92 10.00 1.01
N MET A 79 18.06 10.50 1.48
CA MET A 79 18.33 11.08 2.79
C MET A 79 18.47 12.61 2.71
N GLY A 80 18.29 13.21 1.53
CA GLY A 80 18.51 14.63 1.26
C GLY A 80 19.97 15.05 1.06
N ASP A 81 20.91 14.10 1.07
CA ASP A 81 22.34 14.33 0.85
C ASP A 81 23.01 13.10 0.17
N ASP A 82 23.90 13.36 -0.79
CA ASP A 82 24.52 12.31 -1.62
C ASP A 82 25.47 11.39 -0.83
N ALA A 83 26.20 11.94 0.15
CA ALA A 83 27.10 11.13 0.98
C ALA A 83 26.30 10.23 1.93
N TRP A 84 25.20 10.74 2.48
CA TRP A 84 24.25 9.93 3.26
C TRP A 84 23.59 8.86 2.40
N ASN A 85 23.15 9.19 1.19
CA ASN A 85 22.60 8.21 0.24
C ASN A 85 23.60 7.11 -0.08
N LYS A 86 24.88 7.45 -0.30
CA LYS A 86 25.94 6.47 -0.52
C LYS A 86 26.17 5.60 0.71
N ALA A 87 26.23 6.18 1.90
CA ALA A 87 26.45 5.43 3.14
C ALA A 87 25.31 4.45 3.44
N VAL A 88 24.05 4.89 3.31
CA VAL A 88 22.87 4.06 3.58
C VAL A 88 22.73 2.91 2.57
N ARG A 89 23.09 3.12 1.30
CA ARG A 89 23.13 2.05 0.29
C ARG A 89 24.24 1.03 0.50
N GLY A 90 25.29 1.39 1.23
CA GLY A 90 26.47 0.56 1.45
C GLY A 90 26.15 -0.80 2.08
N SER A 91 27.10 -1.73 1.92
CA SER A 91 27.00 -3.13 2.39
C SER A 91 26.72 -3.29 3.87
N ASP A 92 27.17 -2.33 4.68
CA ASP A 92 27.02 -2.38 6.14
C ASP A 92 25.59 -2.00 6.60
N LEU A 93 24.83 -1.33 5.71
CA LEU A 93 23.46 -0.90 5.91
C LEU A 93 22.53 -1.61 4.91
N LEU A 94 21.95 -0.94 3.89
CA LEU A 94 20.96 -1.57 3.02
C LEU A 94 21.54 -2.62 2.06
N ALA A 95 22.85 -2.58 1.77
CA ALA A 95 23.48 -3.40 0.74
C ALA A 95 22.76 -3.32 -0.63
N ALA A 96 22.36 -2.10 -1.03
CA ALA A 96 21.48 -1.88 -2.17
C ALA A 96 22.11 -2.27 -3.52
N ASP A 97 23.44 -2.32 -3.62
CA ASP A 97 24.12 -2.74 -4.85
C ASP A 97 23.98 -4.25 -5.10
N THR A 98 23.90 -5.07 -4.04
CA THR A 98 23.78 -6.53 -4.15
C THR A 98 22.37 -7.05 -3.88
N SER A 99 21.58 -6.29 -3.11
CA SER A 99 20.18 -6.57 -2.79
C SER A 99 19.34 -5.31 -3.02
N PRO A 100 19.09 -4.91 -4.28
CA PRO A 100 18.46 -3.63 -4.60
C PRO A 100 16.98 -3.55 -4.23
N ARG A 101 16.37 -4.65 -3.79
CA ARG A 101 14.93 -4.74 -3.53
C ARG A 101 14.67 -5.30 -2.14
N ALA A 102 13.77 -4.64 -1.41
CA ALA A 102 13.04 -5.28 -0.32
C ALA A 102 11.68 -5.75 -0.82
N ARG A 103 11.17 -6.85 -0.27
CA ARG A 103 9.87 -7.41 -0.65
C ARG A 103 9.05 -7.69 0.61
N PHE A 104 7.80 -7.26 0.60
CA PHE A 104 6.84 -7.57 1.65
C PHE A 104 5.71 -8.43 1.09
N VAL A 105 5.31 -9.46 1.83
CA VAL A 105 4.14 -10.30 1.52
C VAL A 105 3.28 -10.43 2.77
N SER A 106 2.02 -10.02 2.67
CA SER A 106 1.07 -10.16 3.77
C SER A 106 0.75 -11.63 4.07
N THR A 107 0.58 -11.96 5.34
CA THR A 107 0.11 -13.26 5.83
C THR A 107 -1.28 -13.19 6.44
N GLY A 108 -1.77 -11.99 6.77
CA GLY A 108 -3.13 -11.79 7.27
C GLY A 108 -3.40 -10.32 7.60
N VAL A 109 -4.69 -10.00 7.77
CA VAL A 109 -5.16 -8.68 8.18
C VAL A 109 -6.05 -8.84 9.39
N GLU A 110 -5.76 -8.06 10.43
CA GLU A 110 -6.60 -7.94 11.62
C GLU A 110 -7.26 -6.58 11.65
N ARG A 111 -8.61 -6.55 11.62
CA ARG A 111 -9.37 -5.31 11.78
C ARG A 111 -9.45 -4.92 13.26
N ARG A 112 -9.07 -3.68 13.58
CA ARG A 112 -9.02 -3.13 14.96
C ARG A 112 -9.98 -1.95 15.17
N GLY A 113 -10.80 -1.63 14.18
CA GLY A 113 -11.82 -0.58 14.24
C GLY A 113 -12.47 -0.38 12.88
N ASP A 114 -13.20 0.72 12.73
CA ASP A 114 -13.88 1.02 11.47
C ASP A 114 -12.90 1.26 10.32
N SER A 115 -11.79 1.94 10.62
CA SER A 115 -10.77 2.33 9.65
C SER A 115 -9.36 1.88 10.03
N ASP A 116 -9.17 1.21 11.17
CA ASP A 116 -7.85 0.88 11.69
C ASP A 116 -7.65 -0.64 11.76
N GLY A 117 -6.42 -1.10 11.53
CA GLY A 117 -6.08 -2.53 11.51
C GLY A 117 -4.59 -2.78 11.65
N VAL A 118 -4.23 -4.07 11.68
CA VAL A 118 -2.85 -4.55 11.67
C VAL A 118 -2.68 -5.48 10.48
N LEU A 119 -1.70 -5.18 9.64
CA LEU A 119 -1.28 -6.01 8.53
C LEU A 119 -0.09 -6.85 8.97
N HIS A 120 -0.28 -8.15 9.03
CA HIS A 120 0.77 -9.10 9.32
C HIS A 120 1.45 -9.52 8.02
N GLY A 121 2.76 -9.68 8.02
CA GLY A 121 3.45 -10.21 6.84
C GLY A 121 4.92 -10.47 7.04
N ASN A 122 5.55 -10.95 5.97
CA ASN A 122 6.98 -11.24 5.92
C ASN A 122 7.68 -10.15 5.11
N LEU A 123 8.65 -9.49 5.74
CA LEU A 123 9.57 -8.59 5.06
C LEU A 123 10.86 -9.34 4.74
N THR A 124 11.21 -9.42 3.45
CA THR A 124 12.53 -9.81 2.98
C THR A 124 13.34 -8.56 2.69
N LEU A 125 14.45 -8.37 3.41
CA LEU A 125 15.36 -7.25 3.27
C LEU A 125 16.78 -7.79 3.40
N ARG A 126 17.65 -7.46 2.43
CA ARG A 126 19.00 -8.06 2.29
C ARG A 126 19.01 -9.58 2.18
N GLY A 127 17.98 -10.16 1.56
CA GLY A 127 17.81 -11.60 1.45
C GLY A 127 17.40 -12.31 2.75
N ILE A 128 17.28 -11.58 3.87
CA ILE A 128 16.85 -12.11 5.16
C ILE A 128 15.35 -11.81 5.33
N THR A 129 14.58 -12.82 5.73
CA THR A 129 13.12 -12.70 5.88
C THR A 129 12.72 -12.77 7.35
N HIS A 130 11.97 -11.77 7.81
CA HIS A 130 11.39 -11.73 9.15
C HIS A 130 9.90 -11.35 9.10
N PRO A 131 9.08 -11.90 10.01
CA PRO A 131 7.72 -11.44 10.20
C PRO A 131 7.73 -10.02 10.79
N ILE A 132 6.86 -9.16 10.29
CA ILE A 132 6.62 -7.81 10.81
C ILE A 132 5.12 -7.54 10.86
N ASP A 133 4.74 -6.65 11.77
CA ASP A 133 3.39 -6.12 11.89
C ASP A 133 3.39 -4.64 11.52
N ILE A 134 2.42 -4.25 10.69
CA ILE A 134 2.23 -2.88 10.26
C ILE A 134 0.86 -2.43 10.76
N ALA A 135 0.84 -1.55 11.75
CA ALA A 135 -0.39 -0.87 12.14
C ALA A 135 -0.78 0.09 11.01
N PHE A 136 -2.03 0.05 10.56
CA PHE A 136 -2.47 0.87 9.44
C PHE A 136 -3.86 1.46 9.66
N ARG A 137 -4.12 2.52 8.89
CA ARG A 137 -5.41 3.15 8.73
C ARG A 137 -5.82 3.12 7.26
N LEU A 138 -7.03 2.64 6.97
CA LEU A 138 -7.73 2.90 5.72
C LEU A 138 -8.21 4.37 5.73
N ASN A 139 -7.64 5.19 4.86
CA ASN A 139 -7.99 6.61 4.78
C ASN A 139 -9.27 6.80 3.95
N ARG A 140 -9.31 6.20 2.76
CA ARG A 140 -10.44 6.29 1.83
C ARG A 140 -10.37 5.23 0.74
N VAL A 141 -11.53 4.72 0.33
CA VAL A 141 -11.72 4.08 -0.98
C VAL A 141 -12.71 4.90 -1.79
N GLY A 142 -12.40 5.19 -3.05
CA GLY A 142 -13.37 5.80 -3.95
C GLY A 142 -12.76 6.42 -5.20
N ARG A 143 -13.64 6.96 -6.06
CA ARG A 143 -13.21 7.65 -7.28
C ARG A 143 -12.41 8.91 -6.95
N THR A 144 -11.41 9.18 -7.78
CA THR A 144 -10.65 10.44 -7.83
C THR A 144 -11.56 11.60 -8.23
N ILE A 145 -11.16 12.84 -7.92
CA ILE A 145 -11.92 14.05 -8.26
C ILE A 145 -12.12 14.24 -9.78
N TYR A 146 -11.21 13.70 -10.58
CA TYR A 146 -11.31 13.70 -12.05
C TYR A 146 -12.08 12.49 -12.60
N GLY A 147 -12.52 11.59 -11.73
CA GLY A 147 -13.32 10.42 -12.08
C GLY A 147 -12.58 9.35 -12.91
N LEU A 148 -11.26 9.45 -13.09
CA LEU A 148 -10.49 8.55 -13.96
C LEU A 148 -10.23 7.18 -13.36
N HIS A 149 -10.09 7.13 -12.04
CA HIS A 149 -9.67 5.95 -11.28
C HIS A 149 -10.43 5.84 -9.96
N THR A 150 -10.76 4.63 -9.52
CA THR A 150 -10.98 4.32 -8.10
C THR A 150 -9.66 4.02 -7.42
N VAL A 151 -9.43 4.67 -6.28
CA VAL A 151 -8.21 4.58 -5.48
C VAL A 151 -8.55 4.09 -4.07
N ALA A 152 -7.71 3.23 -3.52
CA ALA A 152 -7.68 2.90 -2.11
C ALA A 152 -6.42 3.49 -1.47
N GLY A 153 -6.58 4.32 -0.43
CA GLY A 153 -5.50 5.03 0.24
C GLY A 153 -5.33 4.57 1.70
N PHE A 154 -4.08 4.36 2.10
CA PHE A 154 -3.71 3.84 3.43
C PHE A 154 -2.52 4.60 4.01
N SER A 155 -2.54 4.77 5.33
CA SER A 155 -1.37 5.20 6.13
C SER A 155 -0.95 4.05 7.04
N GLY A 156 0.34 3.77 7.15
CA GLY A 156 0.89 2.65 7.91
C GLY A 156 2.08 3.06 8.75
N THR A 157 2.29 2.39 9.87
CA THR A 157 3.46 2.57 10.74
C THR A 157 3.97 1.25 11.27
N THR A 158 5.29 1.16 11.43
CA THR A 158 5.94 0.05 12.13
C THR A 158 7.28 0.50 12.69
N THR A 159 7.90 -0.34 13.52
CA THR A 159 9.28 -0.17 13.96
C THR A 159 10.06 -1.43 13.66
N LEU A 160 11.18 -1.29 12.96
CA LEU A 160 12.04 -2.40 12.59
C LEU A 160 13.31 -2.40 13.45
N ASP A 161 13.75 -3.57 13.86
CA ASP A 161 15.12 -3.79 14.30
C ASP A 161 16.00 -4.00 13.06
N ARG A 162 16.92 -3.09 12.76
CA ARG A 162 17.75 -3.21 11.55
C ARG A 162 18.72 -4.40 11.62
N THR A 163 19.07 -4.86 12.83
CA THR A 163 20.11 -5.88 13.03
C THR A 163 19.62 -7.28 12.67
N VAL A 164 18.32 -7.56 12.78
CA VAL A 164 17.75 -8.86 12.35
C VAL A 164 17.90 -9.06 10.84
N PHE A 165 17.92 -7.96 10.07
CA PHE A 165 18.19 -7.96 8.63
C PHE A 165 19.68 -7.83 8.29
N GLY A 166 20.58 -8.06 9.25
CA GLY A 166 22.03 -8.05 9.05
C GLY A 166 22.66 -6.66 8.93
N MET A 167 21.92 -5.58 9.19
CA MET A 167 22.45 -4.21 9.19
C MET A 167 23.16 -3.94 10.51
N THR A 168 24.42 -4.37 10.63
CA THR A 168 25.21 -4.28 11.87
C THR A 168 26.25 -3.16 11.87
N GLY A 169 26.37 -2.39 10.78
CA GLY A 169 27.31 -1.27 10.68
C GLY A 169 27.07 -0.17 11.71
N ASN A 170 28.14 0.44 12.20
CA ASN A 170 28.13 1.63 13.08
C ASN A 170 27.20 1.53 14.31
N PRO A 171 27.25 0.46 15.13
CA PRO A 171 26.25 0.20 16.17
C PRO A 171 26.24 1.24 17.30
N ASN A 172 27.36 1.92 17.55
CA ASN A 172 27.46 2.99 18.56
C ASN A 172 26.98 4.35 18.03
N SER A 173 26.77 4.46 16.72
CA SER A 173 26.45 5.71 16.05
C SER A 173 25.05 5.71 15.46
N ILE A 174 24.59 4.59 14.92
CA ILE A 174 23.27 4.45 14.30
C ILE A 174 22.43 3.54 15.19
N GLY A 175 21.28 4.03 15.65
CA GLY A 175 20.36 3.27 16.50
C GLY A 175 19.92 1.93 15.89
N GLN A 176 19.52 1.01 16.75
CA GLN A 176 19.01 -0.31 16.36
C GLN A 176 17.58 -0.24 15.80
N SER A 177 16.72 0.55 16.46
CA SER A 177 15.31 0.70 16.08
C SER A 177 15.14 1.76 14.98
N VAL A 178 14.46 1.38 13.91
CA VAL A 178 14.10 2.22 12.77
C VAL A 178 12.59 2.42 12.78
N ALA A 179 12.16 3.66 12.98
CA ALA A 179 10.75 4.01 12.84
C ALA A 179 10.41 4.12 11.35
N VAL A 180 9.26 3.58 10.94
CA VAL A 180 8.82 3.52 9.55
C VAL A 180 7.38 4.04 9.45
N TRP A 181 7.15 4.89 8.46
CA TRP A 181 5.85 5.38 8.02
C TRP A 181 5.65 5.01 6.56
N ILE A 182 4.43 4.65 6.20
CA ILE A 182 4.04 4.22 4.86
C ILE A 182 2.82 5.03 4.47
N GLU A 183 2.89 5.73 3.35
CA GLU A 183 1.72 6.32 2.72
C GLU A 183 1.56 5.65 1.37
N ALA A 184 0.40 5.04 1.13
CA ALA A 184 0.18 4.25 -0.07
C ALA A 184 -1.16 4.53 -0.70
N GLU A 185 -1.13 4.78 -2.01
CA GLU A 185 -2.31 4.78 -2.86
C GLU A 185 -2.21 3.62 -3.85
N ALA A 186 -3.34 2.94 -4.08
CA ALA A 186 -3.42 1.88 -5.07
C ALA A 186 -4.62 2.13 -6.00
N ILE A 187 -4.39 2.03 -7.31
CA ILE A 187 -5.37 2.25 -8.38
C ILE A 187 -6.00 0.92 -8.75
N ARG A 188 -7.34 0.89 -8.78
CA ARG A 188 -8.13 -0.30 -9.10
C ARG A 188 -7.91 -0.74 -10.56
N THR A 189 -7.69 -2.03 -10.79
CA THR A 189 -7.32 -2.57 -12.11
C THR A 189 -8.44 -3.30 -12.85
N ASP A 190 -9.50 -3.69 -12.17
CA ASP A 190 -10.67 -4.38 -12.73
C ASP A 190 -11.77 -3.40 -13.20
N GLU A 191 -11.54 -2.10 -13.12
CA GLU A 191 -12.47 -1.11 -13.67
C GLU A 191 -12.37 -1.08 -15.21
N LYS A 192 -13.49 -1.36 -15.89
CA LYS A 192 -13.64 -0.96 -17.29
C LYS A 192 -13.48 0.56 -17.35
N THR A 193 -12.44 1.04 -18.04
CA THR A 193 -12.27 2.46 -18.34
C THR A 193 -13.61 3.00 -18.87
N PRO A 194 -14.16 4.09 -18.30
CA PRO A 194 -15.31 4.74 -18.91
C PRO A 194 -14.93 5.08 -20.35
N SER A 195 -15.68 4.55 -21.32
CA SER A 195 -15.57 4.99 -22.72
C SER A 195 -15.56 6.50 -22.71
N ALA A 196 -14.48 7.11 -23.23
CA ALA A 196 -14.42 8.55 -23.40
C ALA A 196 -15.70 8.95 -24.15
N SER A 197 -16.65 9.60 -23.47
CA SER A 197 -17.77 10.21 -24.16
C SER A 197 -17.17 11.28 -25.03
N SER A 198 -17.43 11.17 -26.33
CA SER A 198 -16.97 12.04 -27.41
C SER A 198 -16.95 13.51 -27.01
N PRO A 199 -15.98 14.31 -27.49
CA PRO A 199 -16.00 15.75 -27.29
C PRO A 199 -17.37 16.28 -27.71
N LYS A 200 -18.06 16.93 -26.77
CA LYS A 200 -19.29 17.65 -27.04
C LYS A 200 -18.97 18.65 -28.14
N GLU A 201 -19.59 18.40 -29.28
CA GLU A 201 -19.61 19.15 -30.52
C GLU A 201 -19.39 20.65 -30.29
N ALA A 202 -18.31 21.17 -30.87
CA ALA A 202 -18.07 22.60 -30.95
C ALA A 202 -19.27 23.24 -31.64
N ALA A 203 -20.07 23.99 -30.87
CA ALA A 203 -21.12 24.82 -31.42
C ALA A 203 -20.47 25.94 -32.25
N HIS A 204 -20.33 25.68 -33.55
CA HIS A 204 -20.33 26.71 -34.58
C HIS A 204 -21.67 27.45 -34.50
N GLY A 205 -21.65 28.63 -33.90
CA GLY A 205 -22.74 29.61 -33.97
C GLY A 205 -22.21 30.88 -34.60
N ALA A 206 -22.06 30.88 -35.92
CA ALA A 206 -21.88 32.09 -36.71
C ALA A 206 -23.25 32.77 -36.91
N THR A 207 -23.39 34.02 -36.47
CA THR A 207 -24.33 35.02 -37.02
C THR A 207 -23.83 36.38 -36.53
N GLN A 208 -23.23 37.18 -37.43
CA GLN A 208 -23.78 38.43 -37.99
C GLN A 208 -24.34 39.38 -36.94
#